data_AF-A0A2U3D927-F1
#
_entry.id   AF-A0A2U3D927-F1
#
_cell.length_a   1.000
_cell.length_b   1.000
_cell.length_c   1.000
_cell.angle_alpha   90.00
_cell.angle_beta   90.00
_cell.angle_gamma   90.00
#
_symmetry.space_group_name_H-M   'P 1'
#
loop_
_entity.id
_entity.type
_entity.pdbx_description
1 polymer ?
#
loop_
_entity_poly.entity_id
_entity_poly.type
_entity_poly.pdbx_seq_one_letter_code
_entity_poly.pdbx_strand_id
1 'polypeptide(L)'
;MALDTREASTAENVTSKAEVVGGASVEGTGDVSSLGKLFANELKSIGIPAENSGIRSVTGNSSDAFKFFKKQVIPSTIREVKSGVYVGNDGEGITFTYRSASKSGPPTIDVNGVQGLRKIKFIN
;
A
#
# COMPACT_ATOMS: atom_id res chain seq x y z
N MET A 1 -11.37 41.37 -41.14
CA MET A 1 -11.80 41.02 -39.77
C MET A 1 -12.80 39.88 -39.87
N ALA A 2 -12.39 38.68 -39.47
CA ALA A 2 -13.19 37.67 -38.76
C ALA A 2 -12.31 36.42 -38.64
N LEU A 3 -11.90 36.12 -37.41
CA LEU A 3 -11.37 34.82 -37.01
C LEU A 3 -12.53 33.81 -37.05
N ASP A 4 -12.30 32.60 -37.52
CA ASP A 4 -13.09 31.45 -37.07
C ASP A 4 -12.22 30.19 -37.06
N THR A 5 -11.67 29.79 -35.92
CA THR A 5 -12.23 28.90 -34.87
C THR A 5 -12.05 27.41 -35.20
N ARG A 6 -10.88 26.93 -34.75
CA ARG A 6 -10.62 25.72 -33.94
C ARG A 6 -11.29 24.39 -34.31
N GLU A 7 -10.40 23.47 -34.64
CA GLU A 7 -10.51 22.02 -34.74
C GLU A 7 -11.24 21.38 -33.54
N ALA A 8 -12.25 20.55 -33.84
CA ALA A 8 -12.89 19.68 -32.86
C ALA A 8 -12.14 18.34 -32.79
N SER A 9 -11.28 18.17 -31.79
CA SER A 9 -10.77 16.84 -31.40
C SER A 9 -11.86 16.08 -30.65
N THR A 10 -12.32 14.98 -31.23
CA THR A 10 -13.33 14.11 -30.63
C THR A 10 -12.70 12.81 -30.14
N ALA A 11 -13.08 12.46 -28.91
CA ALA A 11 -13.04 11.15 -28.26
C ALA A 11 -11.69 10.64 -27.73
N GLU A 12 -11.43 10.99 -26.47
CA GLU A 12 -10.75 10.12 -25.50
C GLU A 12 -11.61 8.86 -25.30
N ASN A 13 -11.12 7.71 -25.74
CA ASN A 13 -11.57 6.40 -25.26
C ASN A 13 -10.37 5.71 -24.61
N VAL A 14 -10.11 6.07 -23.35
CA VAL A 14 -9.23 5.29 -22.50
C VAL A 14 -10.10 4.29 -21.74
N THR A 15 -10.36 3.16 -22.41
CA THR A 15 -10.67 1.90 -21.74
C THR A 15 -9.54 1.65 -20.74
N SER A 16 -9.83 1.86 -19.46
CA SER A 16 -8.94 1.43 -18.37
C SER A 16 -8.87 -0.09 -18.39
N LYS A 17 -7.92 -0.62 -19.15
CA LYS A 17 -7.45 -2.00 -19.00
C LYS A 17 -7.05 -2.14 -17.54
N ALA A 18 -7.78 -3.01 -16.85
CA ALA A 18 -7.37 -3.57 -15.58
C ALA A 18 -5.94 -4.09 -15.75
N GLU A 19 -4.99 -3.35 -15.17
CA GLU A 19 -3.62 -3.81 -15.01
C GLU A 19 -3.69 -4.91 -13.96
N VAL A 20 -3.74 -6.15 -14.44
CA VAL A 20 -3.41 -7.34 -13.65
C VAL A 20 -1.91 -7.22 -13.38
N VAL A 21 -1.55 -6.45 -12.35
CA VAL A 21 -0.17 -6.42 -11.86
C VAL A 21 0.08 -7.77 -11.22
N GLY A 22 0.89 -8.55 -11.93
CA GLY A 22 1.27 -9.90 -11.58
C GLY A 22 1.75 -10.01 -10.14
N GLY A 23 1.37 -11.14 -9.53
CA GLY A 23 1.84 -11.53 -8.23
C GLY A 23 3.37 -11.62 -8.25
N ALA A 24 4.02 -10.68 -7.59
CA ALA A 24 5.44 -10.71 -7.35
C ALA A 24 5.64 -11.34 -5.99
N SER A 25 5.85 -12.67 -5.99
CA SER A 25 6.39 -13.38 -4.83
C SER A 25 7.76 -12.77 -4.49
N VAL A 26 7.76 -11.79 -3.59
CA VAL A 26 8.99 -11.22 -3.04
C VAL A 26 9.41 -12.01 -1.82
N GLU A 27 9.96 -13.19 -2.07
CA GLU A 27 10.79 -13.88 -1.09
C GLU A 27 12.12 -13.13 -0.99
N GLY A 28 12.23 -12.23 -0.01
CA GLY A 28 13.46 -11.52 0.27
C GLY A 28 13.21 -10.16 0.90
N THR A 29 14.26 -9.65 1.54
CA THR A 29 14.43 -8.32 2.13
C THR A 29 14.33 -7.20 1.08
N GLY A 30 13.30 -7.25 0.23
CA GLY A 30 13.14 -6.43 -0.95
C GLY A 30 12.48 -5.11 -0.61
N ASP A 31 13.09 -4.03 -1.07
CA ASP A 31 12.58 -2.67 -1.08
C ASP A 31 11.08 -2.61 -1.37
N VAL A 32 10.29 -2.43 -0.31
CA VAL A 32 8.82 -2.33 -0.34
C VAL A 32 8.36 -1.11 -1.14
N SER A 33 9.27 -0.15 -1.31
CA SER A 33 9.21 1.07 -2.10
C SER A 33 8.71 0.84 -3.53
N SER A 34 9.12 -0.28 -4.16
CA SER A 34 8.86 -0.58 -5.57
C SER A 34 7.64 -1.49 -5.78
N LEU A 35 7.13 -2.12 -4.72
CA LEU A 35 6.03 -3.08 -4.83
C LEU A 35 4.70 -2.38 -5.12
N GLY A 36 3.88 -3.00 -5.97
CA GLY A 36 2.51 -2.58 -6.26
C GLY A 36 1.53 -2.96 -5.16
N LYS A 37 0.24 -3.01 -5.50
CA LYS A 37 -0.77 -3.61 -4.63
C LYS A 37 -0.45 -5.10 -4.47
N LEU A 38 -0.41 -5.57 -3.23
CA LEU A 38 -0.17 -6.96 -2.88
C LEU A 38 -1.47 -7.59 -2.38
N PHE A 39 -1.70 -8.83 -2.76
CA PHE A 39 -2.84 -9.61 -2.27
C PHE A 39 -2.52 -10.28 -0.94
N ALA A 40 -3.57 -10.75 -0.24
CA ALA A 40 -3.48 -11.35 1.08
C ALA A 40 -2.39 -12.45 1.21
N ASN A 41 -2.15 -13.24 0.16
CA ASN A 41 -1.12 -14.28 0.17
C ASN A 41 0.31 -13.72 0.06
N GLU A 42 0.51 -12.67 -0.73
CA GLU A 42 1.82 -12.01 -0.89
C GLU A 42 2.20 -11.24 0.37
N LEU A 43 1.22 -10.58 0.99
CA LEU A 43 1.40 -9.90 2.27
C LEU A 43 1.89 -10.86 3.37
N LYS A 44 1.48 -12.13 3.32
CA LYS A 44 1.95 -13.14 4.28
C LYS A 44 3.40 -13.54 4.05
N SER A 45 3.96 -13.33 2.87
CA SER A 45 5.35 -13.70 2.53
C SER A 45 6.28 -12.49 2.42
N ILE A 46 5.79 -11.28 2.73
CA ILE A 46 6.59 -10.06 2.63
C ILE A 46 7.68 -10.01 3.71
N GLY A 47 8.90 -9.72 3.28
CA GLY A 47 10.05 -9.60 4.17
C GLY A 47 10.30 -10.85 5.02
N ILE A 48 10.81 -10.65 6.23
CA ILE A 48 11.24 -11.71 7.14
C ILE A 48 10.18 -11.89 8.23
N PRO A 49 9.79 -13.12 8.60
CA PRO A 49 8.95 -13.34 9.79
C PRO A 49 9.66 -12.83 11.04
N ALA A 50 8.98 -12.00 11.83
CA ALA A 50 9.48 -11.63 13.15
C ALA A 50 9.23 -12.78 14.16
N GLU A 51 9.86 -12.70 15.33
CA GLU A 51 9.69 -13.70 16.41
C GLU A 51 8.22 -13.95 16.81
N ASN A 52 7.34 -12.98 16.56
CA ASN A 52 5.92 -13.10 16.89
C ASN A 52 5.10 -13.57 15.68
N SER A 53 4.26 -14.58 15.89
CA SER A 53 3.36 -15.10 14.85
C SER A 53 2.50 -14.00 14.23
N GLY A 54 2.50 -13.92 12.90
CA GLY A 54 1.75 -12.92 12.15
C GLY A 54 2.36 -11.52 12.16
N ILE A 55 3.62 -11.38 12.55
CA ILE A 55 4.37 -10.14 12.35
C ILE A 55 5.44 -10.37 11.28
N ARG A 56 5.48 -9.49 10.29
CA ARG A 56 6.53 -9.44 9.27
C ARG A 56 7.40 -8.21 9.48
N SER A 57 8.69 -8.34 9.21
CA SER A 57 9.66 -7.27 9.24
C SER A 57 10.18 -7.05 7.82
N VAL A 58 10.10 -5.82 7.35
CA VAL A 58 10.59 -5.40 6.04
C VAL A 58 11.62 -4.30 6.23
N THR A 59 12.59 -4.23 5.33
CA THR A 59 13.55 -3.12 5.34
C THR A 59 12.87 -1.86 4.79
N GLY A 60 12.95 -0.76 5.54
CA GLY A 60 12.41 0.52 5.11
C GLY A 60 12.20 1.50 6.25
N ASN A 61 11.92 2.74 5.87
CA ASN A 61 11.65 3.83 6.81
C ASN A 61 10.16 4.26 6.79
N SER A 62 9.86 5.35 7.50
CA SER A 62 8.50 5.91 7.61
C SER A 62 7.91 6.32 6.25
N SER A 63 8.75 6.84 5.35
CA SER A 63 8.33 7.21 3.99
C SER A 63 7.95 5.98 3.18
N ASP A 64 8.75 4.91 3.24
CA ASP A 64 8.50 3.68 2.48
C ASP A 64 7.27 2.94 3.03
N ALA A 65 7.10 2.91 4.35
CA ALA A 65 5.90 2.41 4.99
C ALA A 65 4.64 3.16 4.53
N PHE A 66 4.69 4.49 4.46
CA PHE A 66 3.56 5.28 4.02
C PHE A 66 3.25 5.10 2.53
N LYS A 67 4.28 5.03 1.68
CA LYS A 67 4.13 4.71 0.26
C LYS A 67 3.49 3.33 0.08
N PHE A 68 3.99 2.33 0.79
CA PHE A 68 3.43 0.99 0.77
C PHE A 68 1.95 1.01 1.17
N PHE A 69 1.62 1.65 2.30
CA PHE A 69 0.23 1.80 2.75
C PHE A 69 -0.67 2.38 1.67
N LYS A 70 -0.27 3.50 1.05
CA LYS A 70 -1.04 4.16 -0.02
C LYS A 70 -1.26 3.29 -1.25
N LYS A 71 -0.34 2.36 -1.55
CA LYS A 71 -0.48 1.43 -2.67
C LYS A 71 -1.41 0.25 -2.36
N GLN A 72 -1.55 -0.13 -1.09
CA GLN A 72 -2.43 -1.23 -0.69
C GLN A 72 -3.90 -0.81 -0.60
N VAL A 73 -4.15 0.39 -0.06
CA VAL A 73 -5.50 0.89 0.17
C VAL A 73 -6.02 1.73 -0.98
N ILE A 74 -7.33 1.88 -1.05
CA ILE A 74 -7.95 2.82 -1.98
C ILE A 74 -7.72 4.25 -1.42
N PRO A 75 -7.18 5.19 -2.20
CA PRO A 75 -6.84 6.54 -1.70
C PRO A 75 -8.05 7.30 -1.14
N SER A 76 -9.26 7.06 -1.67
CA SER A 76 -10.50 7.66 -1.18
C SER A 76 -10.97 7.14 0.18
N THR A 77 -10.44 6.00 0.65
CA THR A 77 -10.80 5.43 1.97
C THR A 77 -9.82 5.84 3.07
N ILE A 78 -8.70 6.48 2.69
CA ILE A 78 -7.68 6.91 3.64
C ILE A 78 -8.23 8.01 4.53
N ARG A 79 -8.16 7.78 5.84
CA ARG A 79 -8.49 8.76 6.87
C ARG A 79 -7.39 8.81 7.92
N GLU A 80 -7.05 10.02 8.34
CA GLU A 80 -6.16 10.23 9.48
C GLU A 80 -6.99 10.14 10.76
N VAL A 81 -6.74 9.13 11.58
CA VAL A 81 -7.48 8.94 12.85
C VAL A 81 -6.79 9.63 14.02
N LYS A 82 -5.49 9.88 13.88
CA LYS A 82 -4.65 10.59 14.85
C LYS A 82 -3.42 11.10 14.11
N SER A 83 -2.79 12.16 14.62
CA SER A 83 -1.52 12.66 14.08
C SER A 83 -0.52 11.52 13.86
N GLY A 84 -0.16 11.27 12.59
CA GLY A 84 0.76 10.20 12.19
C GLY A 84 0.17 8.78 12.18
N VAL A 85 -1.15 8.63 12.26
CA VAL A 85 -1.88 7.35 12.17
C VAL A 85 -2.97 7.44 11.11
N TYR A 86 -2.81 6.64 10.06
CA TYR A 86 -3.70 6.62 8.91
C TYR A 86 -4.35 5.25 8.79
N VAL A 87 -5.65 5.23 8.54
CA VAL A 87 -6.42 4.00 8.32
C VAL A 87 -6.99 4.06 6.92
N GLY A 88 -6.94 2.95 6.19
CA GLY A 88 -7.52 2.82 4.87
C GLY A 88 -7.98 1.40 4.61
N ASN A 89 -8.93 1.26 3.70
CA ASN A 89 -9.49 0.00 3.29
C ASN A 89 -9.11 -0.27 1.83
N ASP A 90 -8.78 -1.51 1.53
CA ASP A 90 -8.69 -1.94 0.14
C ASP A 90 -10.08 -2.29 -0.42
N GLY A 91 -10.11 -2.64 -1.71
CA GLY A 91 -11.35 -3.06 -2.39
C GLY A 91 -11.89 -4.42 -1.95
N GLU A 92 -11.14 -5.19 -1.16
CA GLU A 92 -11.56 -6.51 -0.64
C GLU A 92 -12.04 -6.42 0.83
N GLY A 93 -12.03 -5.23 1.42
CA GLY A 93 -12.44 -5.00 2.81
C GLY A 93 -11.32 -5.18 3.84
N ILE A 94 -10.08 -5.44 3.40
CA ILE A 94 -8.90 -5.49 4.26
C ILE A 94 -8.58 -4.08 4.73
N THR A 95 -8.47 -3.92 6.04
CA THR A 95 -8.13 -2.64 6.66
C THR A 95 -6.65 -2.60 6.97
N PHE A 96 -5.98 -1.57 6.48
CA PHE A 96 -4.59 -1.27 6.78
C PHE A 96 -4.56 -0.06 7.71
N THR A 97 -3.75 -0.12 8.75
CA THR A 97 -3.50 1.01 9.64
C THR A 97 -2.02 1.31 9.67
N TYR A 98 -1.63 2.39 9.00
CA TYR A 98 -0.27 2.91 9.05
C TYR A 98 -0.05 3.76 10.29
N ARG A 99 1.11 3.58 10.93
CA ARG A 99 1.57 4.35 12.08
C ARG A 99 3.01 4.79 11.83
N SER A 100 3.21 6.11 11.69
CA SER A 100 4.51 6.72 11.41
C SER A 100 5.47 6.67 12.59
N ALA A 101 4.94 6.75 13.81
CA ALA A 101 5.70 6.62 15.05
C ALA A 101 4.92 5.72 16.02
N SER A 102 5.42 4.51 16.25
CA SER A 102 5.05 3.77 17.46
C SER A 102 5.81 4.43 18.63
N LYS A 103 5.20 4.54 19.81
CA LYS A 103 5.68 5.32 20.99
C LYS A 103 7.19 5.24 21.33
N SER A 104 7.90 4.23 20.83
CA SER A 104 9.37 4.09 20.94
C SER A 104 9.92 3.12 19.86
N GLY A 105 9.29 3.03 18.69
CA GLY A 105 9.56 1.93 17.75
C GLY A 105 9.40 2.27 16.28
N PRO A 106 9.82 1.34 15.39
CA PRO A 106 9.79 1.52 13.95
C PRO A 106 8.38 1.84 13.43
N PRO A 107 8.26 2.45 12.25
CA PRO A 107 6.99 2.60 11.57
C PRO A 107 6.35 1.23 11.32
N THR A 108 5.04 1.14 11.51
CA THR A 108 4.30 -0.12 11.41
C THR A 108 3.02 0.01 10.61
N ILE A 109 2.62 -1.08 9.98
CA ILE A 109 1.33 -1.23 9.32
C ILE A 109 0.61 -2.40 9.97
N ASP A 110 -0.48 -2.13 10.68
CA ASP A 110 -1.39 -3.17 11.15
C ASP A 110 -2.28 -3.59 9.97
N VAL A 111 -2.43 -4.89 9.76
CA VAL A 111 -3.24 -5.46 8.69
C VAL A 111 -4.37 -6.27 9.34
N ASN A 112 -5.61 -5.90 9.03
CA ASN A 112 -6.79 -6.59 9.52
C ASN A 112 -7.61 -7.11 8.34
N GLY A 113 -7.95 -8.40 8.35
CA GLY A 113 -8.59 -9.10 7.24
C GLY A 113 -7.72 -10.18 6.58
N VAL A 114 -6.42 -10.27 6.93
CA VAL A 114 -5.52 -11.31 6.41
C VAL A 114 -5.22 -12.35 7.49
N GLN A 115 -5.72 -13.57 7.34
CA GLN A 115 -5.42 -14.65 8.28
C GLN A 115 -3.92 -15.01 8.25
N GLY A 116 -3.25 -14.92 9.41
CA GLY A 116 -1.82 -15.22 9.53
C GLY A 116 -0.91 -14.00 9.35
N LEU A 117 -1.46 -12.81 9.10
CA LEU A 117 -0.73 -11.54 9.13
C LEU A 117 -1.51 -10.51 9.94
N ARG A 118 -0.86 -9.94 10.95
CA ARG A 118 -1.41 -8.93 11.84
C ARG A 118 -0.69 -7.60 11.72
N LYS A 119 0.62 -7.63 11.47
CA LYS A 119 1.46 -6.43 11.47
C LYS A 119 2.67 -6.58 10.56
N ILE A 120 3.04 -5.48 9.92
CA ILE A 120 4.28 -5.31 9.18
C ILE A 120 5.09 -4.20 9.87
N LYS A 121 6.34 -4.47 10.23
CA LYS A 121 7.28 -3.52 10.82
C LYS A 121 8.32 -3.12 9.79
N PHE A 122 8.60 -1.83 9.70
CA PHE A 122 9.59 -1.28 8.79
C PHE A 122 10.84 -0.93 9.58
N ILE A 123 11.86 -1.77 9.49
CA ILE A 123 13.13 -1.64 10.19
C ILE A 123 14.19 -1.15 9.21
N ASN A 124 15.13 -0.33 9.66
CA ASN A 124 16.23 0.17 8.85
C ASN A 124 17.55 -0.09 9.58
#